data_AF-A0A538RWB2-F1
#
_entry.id   AF-A0A538RWB2-F1
#
_cell.length_a   1.000
_cell.length_b   1.000
_cell.length_c   1.000
_cell.angle_alpha   90.00
_cell.angle_beta   90.00
_cell.angle_gamma   90.00
#
_symmetry.space_group_name_H-M   'P 1'
#
loop_
_entity.id
_entity.type
_entity.pdbx_description
1 polymer ?
#
loop_
_entity_poly.entity_id
_entity_poly.type
_entity_poly.pdbx_seq_one_letter_code
_entity_poly.pdbx_strand_id
1 'polypeptide(L)'
;MRWAESIGARVSRWGPYEIEKGLYDRALRQKARLESGAILFKCIDENFRPATASNCIHAVSDVDMDQGALHVGPNWGDNASRIVAGHLKRWMINPEKTHPWVIARLGVADYPMAPRTLE
;
A
#
# COMPACT_ATOMS: atom_id res chain seq x y z
N MET A 1 5.66 11.10 -8.04
CA MET A 1 5.60 10.62 -9.44
C MET A 1 6.80 11.06 -10.25
N ARG A 2 7.13 12.36 -10.30
CA ARG A 2 8.32 12.87 -11.04
C ARG A 2 9.64 12.15 -10.78
N TRP A 3 9.92 11.77 -9.53
CA TRP A 3 11.13 10.98 -9.23
C TRP A 3 11.12 9.60 -9.91
N ALA A 4 10.00 8.87 -9.84
CA ALA A 4 9.86 7.57 -10.51
C ALA A 4 10.03 7.71 -12.03
N GLU A 5 9.45 8.76 -12.63
CA GLU A 5 9.64 9.08 -14.06
C GLU A 5 11.10 9.37 -14.39
N SER A 6 11.80 10.14 -13.55
CA SER A 6 13.20 10.53 -13.78
C SER A 6 14.17 9.34 -13.83
N ILE A 7 13.80 8.21 -13.22
CA ILE A 7 14.60 6.97 -13.23
C ILE A 7 14.02 5.92 -14.19
N GLY A 8 13.02 6.26 -15.00
CA GLY A 8 12.35 5.34 -15.92
C GLY A 8 11.57 4.22 -15.23
N ALA A 9 11.18 4.39 -13.96
CA ALA A 9 10.43 3.39 -13.22
C ALA A 9 8.95 3.37 -13.68
N ARG A 10 8.45 2.17 -13.97
CA ARG A 10 7.02 1.95 -14.19
C ARG A 10 6.27 2.01 -12.86
N VAL A 11 5.18 2.77 -12.81
CA VAL A 11 4.28 2.83 -11.66
C VAL A 11 2.97 2.11 -11.99
N SER A 12 2.53 1.25 -11.09
CA SER A 12 1.23 0.57 -11.16
C SER A 12 0.33 1.03 -10.02
N ARG A 13 -1.00 1.00 -10.21
CA ARG A 13 -1.98 1.27 -9.15
C ARG A 13 -3.03 0.16 -9.07
N TRP A 14 -3.41 -0.22 -7.86
CA TRP A 14 -4.55 -1.10 -7.60
C TRP A 14 -5.75 -0.25 -7.19
N GLY A 15 -6.91 -0.41 -7.84
CA GLY A 15 -8.09 0.41 -7.55
C GLY A 15 -8.10 1.74 -8.31
N PRO A 16 -8.70 2.83 -7.78
CA PRO A 16 -9.07 3.04 -6.39
C PRO A 16 -10.34 2.28 -5.99
N TYR A 17 -10.28 1.65 -4.82
CA TYR A 17 -11.40 0.94 -4.19
C TYR A 17 -11.97 1.79 -3.07
N GLU A 18 -13.28 1.72 -2.88
CA GLU A 18 -13.91 2.23 -1.67
C GLU A 18 -13.53 1.31 -0.49
N ILE A 19 -13.26 1.89 0.68
CA ILE A 19 -12.81 1.14 1.86
C ILE A 19 -13.67 1.49 3.07
N GLU A 20 -13.76 0.55 4.00
CA GLU A 20 -14.33 0.80 5.30
C GLU A 20 -13.53 1.85 6.08
N LYS A 21 -14.22 2.70 6.84
CA LYS A 21 -13.60 3.73 7.71
C LYS A 21 -12.56 3.12 8.66
N GLY A 22 -12.77 1.89 9.11
CA GLY A 22 -11.85 1.19 10.00
C GLY A 22 -10.43 1.05 9.43
N LEU A 23 -10.30 0.74 8.13
CA LEU A 23 -9.00 0.66 7.47
C LEU A 23 -8.37 2.05 7.33
N TYR A 24 -9.15 3.08 7.01
CA TYR A 24 -8.66 4.46 6.94
C TYR A 24 -8.09 4.92 8.30
N ASP A 25 -8.80 4.70 9.40
CA ASP A 25 -8.35 5.07 10.73
C ASP A 25 -7.07 4.31 11.15
N ARG A 26 -6.92 3.05 10.72
CA ARG A 26 -5.70 2.25 10.91
C ARG A 26 -4.53 2.82 10.10
N ALA A 27 -4.77 3.20 8.85
CA ALA A 27 -3.77 3.83 8.00
C ALA A 27 -3.26 5.15 8.59
N LEU A 28 -4.14 5.96 9.19
CA LEU A 28 -3.73 7.18 9.90
C LEU A 28 -2.82 6.90 11.10
N ARG A 29 -3.12 5.86 11.90
CA ARG A 29 -2.24 5.45 13.02
C ARG A 29 -0.90 4.94 12.52
N GLN A 30 -0.89 4.14 11.46
CA GLN A 30 0.35 3.64 10.87
C GLN A 30 1.19 4.78 10.30
N LYS A 31 0.58 5.74 9.60
CA LYS A 31 1.25 6.95 9.14
C LYS A 31 1.91 7.70 10.29
N ALA A 32 1.16 7.98 11.36
CA ALA A 32 1.69 8.67 12.54
C ALA A 32 2.85 7.89 13.19
N ARG A 33 2.75 6.55 13.26
CA ARG A 33 3.82 5.68 13.75
C ARG A 33 5.08 5.77 12.88
N LEU A 34 4.95 5.71 11.56
CA LEU A 34 6.08 5.80 10.62
C LEU A 34 6.72 7.20 10.62
N GLU A 35 5.93 8.25 10.76
CA GLU A 35 6.41 9.64 10.81
C GLU A 35 6.97 10.05 12.19
N SER A 36 6.78 9.23 13.22
CA SER A 36 7.24 9.54 14.59
C SER A 36 8.77 9.62 14.75
N GLY A 37 9.52 9.10 13.78
CA GLY A 37 10.98 8.92 13.89
C GLY A 37 11.41 7.70 14.71
N ALA A 38 10.48 6.98 15.35
CA ALA A 38 10.78 5.77 16.12
C ALA A 38 11.01 4.52 15.23
N ILE A 39 10.51 4.55 13.98
CA ILE A 39 10.59 3.42 13.05
C ILE A 39 11.56 3.76 11.92
N LEU A 40 12.62 2.97 11.80
CA LEU A 40 13.62 3.13 10.74
C LEU A 40 13.20 2.39 9.45
N PHE A 41 13.86 2.71 8.35
CA PHE A 41 13.70 1.96 7.10
C PHE A 41 14.72 0.82 7.01
N LYS A 42 14.26 -0.39 6.64
CA LYS A 42 15.13 -1.52 6.30
C LYS A 42 14.47 -2.36 5.22
N CYS A 43 15.18 -2.71 4.14
CA CYS A 43 14.60 -3.49 3.04
C CYS A 43 14.13 -4.90 3.49
N ILE A 44 14.93 -5.55 4.34
CA ILE A 44 14.63 -6.86 4.94
C ILE A 44 14.45 -6.64 6.45
N ASP A 45 13.21 -6.42 6.88
CA ASP A 45 12.82 -5.92 8.20
C ASP A 45 12.15 -6.97 9.11
N GLU A 46 12.04 -8.22 8.68
CA GLU A 46 11.26 -9.26 9.38
C GLU A 46 11.65 -9.43 10.85
N ASN A 47 12.95 -9.43 11.16
CA ASN A 47 13.46 -9.54 12.54
C ASN A 47 13.39 -8.22 13.35
N PHE A 48 12.95 -7.13 12.74
CA PHE A 48 12.91 -5.78 13.32
C PHE A 48 11.47 -5.26 13.45
N ARG A 49 10.55 -5.86 12.70
CA ARG A 49 9.12 -5.57 12.65
C ARG A 49 8.38 -6.14 13.88
N PRO A 50 7.35 -5.45 14.39
CA PRO A 50 6.94 -4.08 14.06
C PRO A 50 7.65 -3.05 14.97
N ALA A 51 8.72 -3.41 15.67
CA ALA A 51 9.24 -2.58 16.77
C ALA A 51 10.16 -1.44 16.30
N THR A 52 11.10 -1.72 15.40
CA THR A 52 12.26 -0.84 15.18
C THR A 52 12.50 -0.47 13.72
N ALA A 53 12.06 -1.30 12.76
CA ALA A 53 12.15 -0.97 11.35
C ALA A 53 10.95 -1.48 10.55
N SER A 54 10.74 -0.87 9.38
CA SER A 54 9.73 -1.29 8.41
C SER A 54 10.26 -1.10 6.98
N ASN A 55 9.87 -1.99 6.07
CA ASN A 55 10.12 -1.85 4.63
C ASN A 55 8.91 -1.21 3.91
N CYS A 56 9.01 -0.99 2.60
CA CYS A 56 7.95 -0.35 1.82
C CYS A 56 6.66 -1.18 1.71
N ILE A 57 6.74 -2.51 1.79
CA ILE A 57 5.59 -3.41 1.77
C ILE A 57 4.88 -3.39 3.13
N HIS A 58 5.63 -3.59 4.22
CA HIS A 58 5.12 -3.65 5.58
C HIS A 58 4.64 -2.28 6.09
N ALA A 59 5.21 -1.18 5.57
CA ALA A 59 4.69 0.16 5.82
C ALA A 59 3.19 0.27 5.48
N VAL A 60 2.73 -0.44 4.43
CA VAL A 60 1.34 -0.48 4.00
C VAL A 60 0.59 -1.68 4.54
N SER A 61 1.15 -2.91 4.52
CA SER A 61 0.40 -4.10 4.92
C SER A 61 0.09 -4.14 6.42
N ASP A 62 0.94 -3.56 7.27
CA ASP A 62 0.81 -3.62 8.73
C ASP A 62 -0.30 -2.71 9.28
N VAL A 63 -1.00 -1.97 8.40
CA VAL A 63 -2.28 -1.34 8.77
C VAL A 63 -3.30 -2.37 9.23
N ASP A 64 -3.17 -3.61 8.75
CA ASP A 64 -3.98 -4.74 9.16
C ASP A 64 -3.12 -5.93 9.58
N MET A 65 -3.12 -6.21 10.88
CA MET A 65 -2.44 -7.36 11.48
C MET A 65 -3.42 -8.24 12.28
N ASP A 66 -4.74 -8.10 12.12
CA ASP A 66 -5.68 -8.85 12.95
C ASP A 66 -5.59 -10.37 12.69
N GLN A 67 -5.20 -10.76 11.48
CA GLN A 67 -4.92 -12.15 11.08
C GLN A 67 -3.41 -12.48 11.11
N GLY A 68 -2.63 -11.66 11.82
CA GLY A 68 -1.19 -11.74 11.85
C GLY A 68 -0.49 -10.89 10.80
N ALA A 69 0.83 -10.87 10.91
CA ALA A 69 1.72 -10.17 10.02
C ALA A 69 1.68 -10.76 8.59
N LEU A 70 1.37 -9.94 7.58
CA LEU A 70 1.49 -10.37 6.17
C LEU A 70 2.96 -10.66 5.84
N HIS A 71 3.22 -11.80 5.20
CA HIS A 71 4.51 -12.16 4.62
C HIS A 71 4.36 -12.32 3.11
N VAL A 72 5.08 -11.51 2.34
CA VAL A 72 5.07 -11.58 0.87
C VAL A 72 6.16 -12.48 0.29
N GLY A 73 7.01 -13.07 1.15
CA GLY A 73 8.12 -13.93 0.74
C GLY A 73 9.09 -13.21 -0.21
N PRO A 74 9.58 -13.87 -1.28
CA PRO A 74 10.54 -13.27 -2.20
C PRO A 74 9.89 -12.31 -3.21
N ASN A 75 8.64 -11.88 -3.03
CA ASN A 75 7.97 -11.02 -4.00
C ASN A 75 8.37 -9.55 -3.83
N TRP A 76 8.44 -8.80 -4.93
CA TRP A 76 8.63 -7.35 -4.97
C TRP A 76 7.76 -6.69 -6.06
N GLY A 77 7.71 -5.36 -6.08
CA GLY A 77 7.03 -4.58 -7.13
C GLY A 77 5.54 -4.92 -7.29
N ASP A 78 5.11 -5.13 -8.54
CA ASP A 78 3.71 -5.46 -8.88
C ASP A 78 3.23 -6.74 -8.16
N ASN A 79 4.09 -7.76 -8.01
CA ASN A 79 3.70 -9.03 -7.37
C ASN A 79 3.45 -8.85 -5.87
N ALA A 80 4.36 -8.18 -5.15
CA ALA A 80 4.17 -7.93 -3.72
C ALA A 80 2.97 -7.01 -3.48
N SER A 81 2.82 -5.95 -4.27
CA SER A 81 1.70 -5.02 -4.12
C SER A 81 0.34 -5.66 -4.43
N ARG A 82 0.27 -6.65 -5.34
CA ARG A 82 -0.93 -7.47 -5.55
C ARG A 82 -1.32 -8.24 -4.29
N ILE A 83 -0.34 -8.85 -3.63
CA ILE A 83 -0.56 -9.60 -2.38
C ILE A 83 -1.06 -8.67 -1.28
N VAL A 84 -0.48 -7.47 -1.14
CA VAL A 84 -0.95 -6.45 -0.18
C VAL A 84 -2.39 -6.02 -0.50
N ALA A 85 -2.70 -5.72 -1.75
CA ALA A 85 -4.06 -5.35 -2.16
C ALA A 85 -5.06 -6.47 -1.87
N GLY A 86 -4.67 -7.73 -2.10
CA GLY A 86 -5.47 -8.91 -1.74
C GLY A 86 -5.66 -9.08 -0.23
N HIS A 87 -4.60 -8.86 0.56
CA HIS A 87 -4.65 -8.87 2.04
C HIS A 87 -5.65 -7.85 2.58
N LEU A 88 -5.65 -6.64 2.00
CA LEU A 88 -6.57 -5.57 2.38
C LEU A 88 -7.96 -5.68 1.76
N LYS A 89 -8.22 -6.67 0.89
CA LYS A 89 -9.50 -6.85 0.18
C LYS A 89 -10.68 -6.99 1.14
N ARG A 90 -10.47 -7.55 2.33
CA ARG A 90 -11.52 -7.72 3.36
C ARG A 90 -12.07 -6.40 3.93
N TRP A 91 -11.39 -5.29 3.68
CA TRP A 91 -11.80 -3.94 4.10
C TRP A 91 -12.37 -3.12 2.94
N MET A 92 -12.43 -3.67 1.72
CA MET A 92 -12.93 -2.98 0.55
C MET A 92 -14.44 -3.15 0.44
N ILE A 93 -15.13 -2.05 0.14
CA ILE A 93 -16.57 -2.05 -0.15
C ILE A 93 -16.72 -2.29 -1.66
N ASN A 94 -17.35 -3.41 -2.05
CA ASN A 94 -17.52 -3.82 -3.46
C ASN A 94 -16.18 -3.86 -4.22
N PRO A 95 -15.24 -4.78 -3.88
CA PRO A 95 -13.89 -4.81 -4.47
C PRO A 95 -13.83 -5.02 -5.99
N GLU A 96 -14.93 -5.46 -6.61
CA GLU A 96 -15.14 -5.51 -8.07
C GLU A 96 -15.28 -4.12 -8.71
N LYS A 97 -15.64 -3.11 -7.91
CA LYS A 97 -15.92 -1.76 -8.38
C LYS A 97 -14.78 -0.82 -8.06
N THR A 98 -14.32 -0.10 -9.09
CA THR A 98 -13.34 0.98 -8.93
C THR A 98 -13.99 2.35 -9.17
N HIS A 99 -13.36 3.39 -8.64
CA HIS A 99 -13.87 4.77 -8.70
C HIS A 99 -12.87 5.72 -9.40
N PRO A 100 -12.66 5.62 -10.73
CA PRO A 100 -11.62 6.36 -11.45
C PRO A 100 -11.68 7.89 -11.28
N TRP A 101 -12.86 8.45 -11.03
CA TRP A 101 -13.05 9.89 -10.77
C TRP A 101 -12.19 10.38 -9.58
N VAL A 102 -11.88 9.51 -8.62
CA VAL A 102 -11.02 9.85 -7.47
C VAL A 102 -9.61 10.19 -7.92
N ILE A 103 -9.07 9.49 -8.93
CA ILE A 103 -7.73 9.76 -9.49
C ILE A 103 -7.66 11.16 -10.09
N ALA A 104 -8.72 11.57 -10.81
CA ALA A 104 -8.82 12.92 -11.34
C ALA A 104 -8.91 13.97 -10.22
N ARG A 105 -9.71 13.70 -9.18
CA ARG A 105 -9.88 14.63 -8.05
C ARG A 105 -8.61 14.81 -7.22
N LEU A 106 -7.78 13.78 -7.13
CA LEU A 106 -6.48 13.79 -6.44
C LEU A 106 -5.37 14.49 -7.24
N GLY A 107 -5.63 14.92 -8.48
CA GLY A 107 -4.64 15.61 -9.32
C GLY A 107 -3.47 14.71 -9.73
N VAL A 108 -3.71 13.40 -9.80
CA VAL A 108 -2.68 12.42 -10.20
C VAL A 108 -3.00 11.73 -11.54
N ALA A 109 -4.07 12.16 -12.23
CA ALA A 109 -4.47 11.61 -13.52
C ALA A 109 -3.42 11.81 -14.63
N ASP A 110 -2.63 12.89 -14.55
CA ASP A 110 -1.63 13.24 -15.58
C ASP A 110 -0.34 12.41 -15.47
N TYR A 111 -0.18 11.60 -14.42
CA TYR A 111 0.99 10.75 -14.26
C TYR A 111 0.76 9.36 -14.87
N PRO A 112 1.75 8.78 -15.56
CA PRO A 112 1.65 7.47 -16.20
C PRO A 112 1.65 6.36 -15.13
N MET A 113 0.45 6.00 -14.67
CA MET A 113 0.21 4.88 -13.75
C MET A 113 -0.59 3.79 -14.44
N ALA A 114 -0.01 2.60 -14.57
CA ALA A 114 -0.69 1.44 -15.13
C ALA A 114 -1.81 0.99 -14.18
N PRO A 115 -3.10 1.05 -14.57
CA PRO A 115 -4.18 0.55 -13.74
C PRO A 115 -4.11 -0.97 -13.63
N ARG A 116 -4.39 -1.48 -12.42
CA ARG A 116 -4.50 -2.90 -12.08
C ARG A 116 -5.78 -3.13 -11.27
N THR A 117 -6.38 -4.29 -11.45
CA THR A 117 -7.58 -4.75 -10.73
C THR A 117 -7.26 -6.03 -9.97
N LEU A 118 -7.96 -6.28 -8.86
CA LEU A 118 -7.85 -7.54 -8.10
C LEU A 118 -8.67 -8.70 -8.70
N GLU A 119 -9.39 -8.44 -9.79
CA GLU A 119 -10.06 -9.43 -10.64
C GLU A 119 -9.13 -9.98 -11.73
#